data_AF-A0A8G0PKK6-F1
#
_entry.id   AF-A0A8G0PKK6-F1
#
_cell.length_a   1.000
_cell.length_b   1.000
_cell.length_c   1.000
_cell.angle_alpha   90.00
_cell.angle_beta   90.00
_cell.angle_gamma   90.00
#
_symmetry.space_group_name_H-M   'P 1'
#
loop_
_entity.id
_entity.type
_entity.pdbx_description
1 polymer ?
#
loop_
_entity_poly.entity_id
_entity_poly.type
_entity_poly.pdbx_seq_one_letter_code
_entity_poly.pdbx_strand_id
1 'polypeptide(L)'
;MAAAQTLVYHGNCHCGRYRFQVSTPEITSAISCSCSLCVKKGYLWLIPGEGSFTVVRDEGYLVEYQTSTLKDKFCSYCGSGVEGEHLTGPLRGKFLINIRTLREPYVNPFKLESAITVIEAEGDTRSIEPLAQQPDEPAAKSLFACHCGDVRAALLSPIEDEELKEDNCSKCVRLAYIGIYPTKNNVRIYGRDRVFEYLTGGKFTGSTYCKTCGVHVFSNIYGPPISVFDKLPPERKERALAVYHKNMAMQPLNVRAIEGVKVDTFQSLIKREDEGTDGYELDS
;
A
#
# COMPACT_ATOMS: atom_id res chain seq x y z
N MET A 1 9.31 -39.49 -1.94
CA MET A 1 9.28 -38.03 -2.19
C MET A 1 9.85 -37.38 -0.95
N ALA A 2 10.90 -36.57 -1.07
CA ALA A 2 11.41 -35.81 0.08
C ALA A 2 10.29 -34.86 0.53
N ALA A 3 9.99 -34.83 1.83
CA ALA A 3 9.07 -33.83 2.37
C ALA A 3 9.65 -32.44 2.06
N ALA A 4 8.85 -31.55 1.49
CA ALA A 4 9.27 -30.18 1.24
C ALA A 4 9.73 -29.56 2.56
N GLN A 5 10.92 -28.95 2.56
CA GLN A 5 11.47 -28.31 3.74
C GLN A 5 10.50 -27.23 4.24
N THR A 6 10.12 -27.32 5.52
CA THR A 6 9.30 -26.29 6.16
C THR A 6 10.20 -25.17 6.66
N LEU A 7 9.83 -23.93 6.35
CA LEU A 7 10.50 -22.71 6.80
C LEU A 7 9.60 -22.00 7.80
N VAL A 8 10.20 -21.27 8.75
CA VAL A 8 9.47 -20.36 9.66
C VAL A 8 9.65 -18.94 9.13
N TYR A 9 8.55 -18.31 8.74
CA TYR A 9 8.52 -16.93 8.32
C TYR A 9 8.04 -16.04 9.47
N HIS A 10 8.82 -15.03 9.80
CA HIS A 10 8.49 -13.97 10.74
C HIS A 10 7.85 -12.81 9.98
N GLY A 11 6.69 -12.36 10.45
CA GLY A 11 5.95 -11.26 9.85
C GLY A 11 5.51 -10.21 10.86
N ASN A 12 5.29 -8.99 10.38
CA ASN A 12 4.83 -7.89 11.20
C ASN A 12 4.16 -6.77 10.38
N CYS A 13 3.21 -6.05 11.00
CA CYS A 13 2.77 -4.75 10.50
C CYS A 13 3.95 -3.77 10.51
N HIS A 14 3.95 -2.73 9.68
CA HIS A 14 5.13 -1.87 9.54
C HIS A 14 5.67 -1.38 10.89
N CYS A 15 4.83 -0.84 11.78
CA CYS A 15 5.30 -0.33 13.09
C CYS A 15 5.74 -1.41 14.10
N GLY A 16 5.58 -2.71 13.81
CA GLY A 16 6.04 -3.80 14.67
C GLY A 16 5.17 -4.07 15.90
N ARG A 17 4.05 -3.36 16.08
CA ARG A 17 3.08 -3.56 17.17
C ARG A 17 2.28 -4.85 17.07
N TYR A 18 2.18 -5.37 15.85
CA TYR A 18 1.65 -6.69 15.55
C TYR A 18 2.76 -7.53 14.90
N ARG A 19 3.13 -8.64 15.53
CA ARG A 19 4.16 -9.58 15.07
C ARG A 19 3.59 -11.00 15.11
N PHE A 20 3.91 -11.81 14.10
CA PHE A 20 3.45 -13.18 13.98
C PHE A 20 4.53 -14.06 13.34
N GLN A 21 4.34 -15.36 13.41
CA GLN A 21 5.12 -16.37 12.70
C GLN A 21 4.20 -17.28 11.92
N VAL A 22 4.67 -17.78 10.77
CA VAL A 22 4.00 -18.82 9.99
C VAL A 22 5.01 -19.89 9.57
N SER A 23 4.71 -21.14 9.85
CA SER A 23 5.45 -22.30 9.33
C SER A 23 4.78 -22.80 8.05
N THR A 24 5.54 -22.87 6.96
CA THR A 24 5.03 -23.32 5.64
C THR A 24 6.21 -23.79 4.77
N PRO A 25 5.98 -24.63 3.75
CA PRO A 25 6.96 -24.78 2.67
C PRO A 25 7.35 -23.44 2.06
N GLU A 26 8.47 -23.42 1.34
CA GLU A 26 8.96 -22.23 0.64
C GLU A 26 7.84 -21.55 -0.19
N ILE A 27 7.63 -20.25 0.09
CA ILE A 27 6.61 -19.45 -0.57
C ILE A 27 7.10 -19.09 -1.97
N THR A 28 6.60 -19.83 -2.96
CA THR A 28 6.92 -19.67 -4.39
C THR A 28 5.73 -19.16 -5.21
N SER A 29 4.56 -19.01 -4.59
CA SER A 29 3.33 -18.51 -5.20
C SER A 29 2.49 -17.73 -4.20
N ALA A 30 1.54 -16.96 -4.71
CA ALA A 30 0.61 -16.18 -3.91
C ALA A 30 -0.79 -16.18 -4.52
N ILE A 31 -1.79 -15.85 -3.70
CA ILE A 31 -3.15 -15.65 -4.16
C ILE A 31 -3.48 -14.17 -4.16
N SER A 32 -4.01 -13.64 -5.26
CA SER A 32 -4.65 -12.32 -5.28
C SER A 32 -6.16 -12.47 -5.46
N CYS A 33 -6.92 -11.44 -5.13
CA CYS A 33 -8.38 -11.42 -5.25
C CYS A 33 -8.82 -10.17 -6.02
N SER A 34 -9.78 -10.31 -6.94
CA SER A 34 -10.27 -9.20 -7.77
C SER A 34 -11.28 -8.28 -7.07
N CYS A 35 -11.61 -8.51 -5.79
CA CYS A 35 -12.48 -7.57 -5.06
C CYS A 35 -11.81 -6.19 -4.90
N SER A 36 -12.62 -5.14 -4.88
CA SER A 36 -12.20 -3.73 -4.83
C SER A 36 -11.24 -3.46 -3.67
N LEU A 37 -11.47 -4.06 -2.49
CA LEU A 37 -10.59 -3.88 -1.33
C LEU A 37 -9.20 -4.51 -1.53
N CYS A 38 -9.14 -5.76 -2.02
CA CYS A 38 -7.89 -6.46 -2.29
C CYS A 38 -7.08 -5.77 -3.39
N VAL A 39 -7.73 -5.29 -4.45
CA VAL A 39 -7.08 -4.53 -5.53
C VAL A 39 -6.46 -3.24 -4.99
N LYS A 40 -7.24 -2.47 -4.21
CA LYS A 40 -6.80 -1.18 -3.64
C LYS A 40 -5.68 -1.31 -2.62
N LYS A 41 -5.65 -2.40 -1.85
CA LYS A 41 -4.59 -2.67 -0.85
C LYS A 41 -3.46 -3.54 -1.41
N GLY A 42 -3.60 -4.02 -2.65
CA GLY A 42 -2.61 -4.82 -3.36
C GLY A 42 -2.25 -6.13 -2.64
N TYR A 43 -3.22 -6.77 -2.00
CA TYR A 43 -2.97 -7.94 -1.17
C TYR A 43 -2.46 -9.15 -1.95
N LEU A 44 -1.48 -9.82 -1.34
CA LEU A 44 -0.97 -11.12 -1.77
C LEU A 44 -1.13 -12.08 -0.60
N TRP A 45 -2.08 -12.99 -0.74
CA TRP A 45 -2.50 -13.88 0.32
C TRP A 45 -1.75 -15.22 0.28
N LEU A 46 -1.42 -15.70 1.48
CA LEU A 46 -1.08 -17.09 1.77
C LEU A 46 -2.16 -17.65 2.68
N ILE A 47 -2.54 -18.92 2.47
CA ILE A 47 -3.40 -19.69 3.39
C ILE A 47 -2.48 -20.54 4.25
N PRO A 48 -2.29 -20.22 5.55
CA PRO A 48 -1.48 -21.06 6.43
C PRO A 48 -2.10 -22.44 6.62
N GLY A 49 -1.26 -23.43 6.91
CA GLY A 49 -1.71 -24.72 7.40
C GLY A 49 -2.34 -24.60 8.78
N GLU A 50 -3.19 -25.55 9.14
CA GLU A 50 -3.77 -25.61 10.47
C GLU A 50 -2.65 -25.70 11.54
N GLY A 51 -2.75 -24.88 12.58
CA GLY A 51 -1.73 -24.79 13.64
C GLY A 51 -0.39 -24.20 13.20
N SER A 52 -0.24 -23.74 11.95
CA SER A 52 1.04 -23.26 11.43
C SER A 52 1.25 -21.75 11.60
N PHE A 53 0.24 -21.02 12.06
CA PHE A 53 0.29 -19.58 12.33
C PHE A 53 0.27 -19.31 13.85
N THR A 54 1.12 -18.40 14.32
CA THR A 54 1.19 -18.00 15.73
C THR A 54 1.39 -16.49 15.85
N VAL A 55 0.55 -15.82 16.63
CA VAL A 55 0.75 -14.42 17.00
C VAL A 55 1.81 -14.35 18.09
N VAL A 56 2.86 -13.55 17.86
CA VAL A 56 3.99 -13.38 18.78
C VAL A 56 3.83 -12.12 19.63
N ARG A 57 3.23 -11.06 19.06
CA ARG A 57 2.96 -9.80 19.75
C ARG A 57 1.71 -9.16 19.16
N ASP A 58 0.81 -8.73 20.03
CA ASP A 58 -0.35 -7.92 19.66
C ASP A 58 -0.57 -6.84 20.72
N GLU A 59 -0.39 -5.58 20.33
CA GLU A 59 -0.68 -4.42 21.18
C GLU A 59 -2.11 -3.89 21.01
N GLY A 60 -3.00 -4.61 20.33
CA GLY A 60 -4.41 -4.24 20.16
C GLY A 60 -4.67 -3.20 19.06
N TYR A 61 -3.73 -3.01 18.14
CA TYR A 61 -3.87 -2.06 17.02
C TYR A 61 -4.40 -2.69 15.73
N LEU A 62 -4.57 -4.02 15.69
CA LEU A 62 -5.12 -4.70 14.53
C LEU A 62 -6.66 -4.57 14.55
N VAL A 63 -7.20 -3.76 13.64
CA VAL A 63 -8.63 -3.48 13.54
C VAL A 63 -9.23 -4.18 12.32
N GLU A 64 -10.52 -4.47 12.38
CA GLU A 64 -11.25 -5.16 11.32
C GLU A 64 -12.11 -4.18 10.50
N TYR A 65 -12.10 -4.35 9.19
CA TYR A 65 -13.06 -3.76 8.26
C TYR A 65 -13.67 -4.86 7.41
N GLN A 66 -14.99 -4.99 7.45
CA GLN A 66 -15.71 -6.06 6.74
C GLN A 66 -16.43 -5.52 5.50
N THR A 67 -16.23 -6.20 4.37
CA THR A 67 -17.01 -6.04 3.14
C THR A 67 -17.95 -7.23 2.94
N SER A 68 -18.67 -7.29 1.82
CA SER A 68 -19.43 -8.50 1.47
C SER A 68 -18.53 -9.68 1.09
N THR A 69 -17.25 -9.44 0.77
CA THR A 69 -16.31 -10.45 0.25
C THR A 69 -15.19 -10.79 1.23
N LEU A 70 -14.75 -9.84 2.07
CA LEU A 70 -13.56 -10.00 2.92
C LEU A 70 -13.79 -9.36 4.29
N LYS A 71 -13.43 -10.08 5.36
CA LYS A 71 -13.03 -9.45 6.63
C LYS A 71 -11.55 -9.13 6.54
N ASP A 72 -11.23 -7.85 6.46
CA ASP A 72 -9.87 -7.36 6.37
C ASP A 72 -9.38 -6.90 7.74
N LYS A 73 -8.16 -7.30 8.13
CA LYS A 73 -7.54 -6.84 9.35
C LYS A 73 -6.25 -6.08 9.07
N PHE A 74 -6.22 -4.82 9.48
CA PHE A 74 -5.09 -3.92 9.26
C PHE A 74 -4.69 -3.17 10.53
N CYS A 75 -3.43 -2.77 10.60
CA CYS A 75 -2.95 -2.00 11.75
C CYS A 75 -3.45 -0.56 11.68
N SER A 76 -4.27 -0.14 12.63
CA SER A 76 -4.79 1.23 12.76
C SER A 76 -3.72 2.30 13.05
N TYR A 77 -2.48 1.89 13.36
CA TYR A 77 -1.37 2.80 13.59
C TYR A 77 -0.54 3.08 12.33
N CYS A 78 -0.29 2.05 11.50
CA CYS A 78 0.60 2.17 10.33
C CYS A 78 -0.03 1.77 8.99
N GLY A 79 -1.31 1.38 8.98
CA GLY A 79 -2.09 1.05 7.79
C GLY A 79 -1.78 -0.29 7.12
N SER A 80 -0.77 -1.04 7.58
CA SER A 80 -0.42 -2.35 6.99
C SER A 80 -1.55 -3.35 7.17
N GLY A 81 -2.07 -3.89 6.07
CA GLY A 81 -3.00 -5.02 6.11
C GLY A 81 -2.26 -6.32 6.34
N VAL A 82 -2.71 -7.11 7.31
CA VAL A 82 -1.97 -8.26 7.84
C VAL A 82 -2.74 -9.55 7.61
N GLU A 83 -3.99 -9.61 8.05
CA GLU A 83 -4.81 -10.82 8.01
C GLU A 83 -6.08 -10.60 7.21
N GLY A 84 -6.67 -11.69 6.73
CA GLY A 84 -7.98 -11.64 6.11
C GLY A 84 -8.73 -12.96 6.24
N GLU A 85 -10.05 -12.89 6.07
CA GLU A 85 -10.94 -14.04 5.91
C GLU A 85 -11.92 -13.74 4.77
N HIS A 86 -11.89 -14.54 3.70
CA HIS A 86 -12.88 -14.38 2.64
C HIS A 86 -14.24 -14.91 3.11
N LEU A 87 -15.32 -14.18 2.81
CA LEU A 87 -16.69 -14.51 3.19
C LEU A 87 -17.48 -15.18 2.05
N THR A 88 -16.99 -15.05 0.82
CA THR A 88 -17.61 -15.60 -0.39
C THR A 88 -16.56 -16.22 -1.31
N GLY A 89 -17.02 -16.93 -2.36
CA GLY A 89 -16.16 -17.52 -3.37
C GLY A 89 -15.29 -18.69 -2.92
N PRO A 90 -14.30 -19.09 -3.74
CA PRO A 90 -13.49 -20.29 -3.54
C PRO A 90 -12.67 -20.32 -2.23
N LEU A 91 -12.41 -19.15 -1.63
CA LEU A 91 -11.65 -19.01 -0.39
C LEU A 91 -12.52 -18.82 0.85
N ARG A 92 -13.85 -19.00 0.74
CA ARG A 92 -14.78 -18.77 1.84
C ARG A 92 -14.36 -19.50 3.12
N GLY A 93 -14.30 -18.75 4.22
CA GLY A 93 -13.94 -19.23 5.55
C GLY A 93 -12.45 -19.55 5.74
N LYS A 94 -11.59 -19.26 4.75
CA LYS A 94 -10.14 -19.45 4.88
C LYS A 94 -9.51 -18.25 5.59
N PHE A 95 -8.72 -18.54 6.62
CA PHE A 95 -7.80 -17.58 7.22
C PHE A 95 -6.61 -17.35 6.27
N LEU A 96 -6.24 -16.09 6.10
CA LEU A 96 -5.23 -15.64 5.15
C LEU A 96 -4.28 -14.66 5.83
N ILE A 97 -3.02 -14.69 5.41
CA ILE A 97 -2.01 -13.72 5.82
C ILE A 97 -1.42 -13.04 4.60
N ASN A 98 -1.14 -11.75 4.72
CA ASN A 98 -0.56 -10.96 3.65
C ASN A 98 0.95 -11.19 3.59
N ILE A 99 1.42 -11.84 2.52
CA ILE A 99 2.84 -12.16 2.27
C ILE A 99 3.71 -10.91 2.31
N ARG A 100 3.15 -9.75 1.92
CA ARG A 100 3.86 -8.45 1.94
C ARG A 100 4.25 -7.98 3.35
N THR A 101 3.76 -8.64 4.40
CA THR A 101 4.13 -8.37 5.79
C THR A 101 5.18 -9.31 6.36
N LEU A 102 5.60 -10.33 5.59
CA LEU A 102 6.69 -11.25 5.94
C LEU A 102 8.05 -10.55 5.79
N ARG A 103 8.99 -10.91 6.66
CA ARG A 103 10.30 -10.27 6.78
C ARG A 103 11.46 -11.23 6.73
N GLU A 104 11.35 -12.34 7.43
CA GLU A 104 12.46 -13.27 7.54
C GLU A 104 11.95 -14.71 7.52
N PRO A 105 12.35 -15.53 6.53
CA PRO A 105 13.05 -15.10 5.31
C PRO A 105 12.19 -14.13 4.48
N TYR A 106 12.84 -13.19 3.80
CA TYR A 106 12.12 -12.20 2.98
C TYR A 106 11.56 -12.86 1.72
N VAL A 107 10.29 -12.56 1.41
CA VAL A 107 9.63 -12.97 0.17
C VAL A 107 9.46 -11.73 -0.69
N ASN A 108 10.20 -11.65 -1.79
CA ASN A 108 10.10 -10.54 -2.74
C ASN A 108 8.84 -10.69 -3.61
N PRO A 109 7.82 -9.82 -3.47
CA PRO A 109 6.59 -9.94 -4.25
C PRO A 109 6.79 -9.82 -5.76
N PHE A 110 7.82 -9.11 -6.22
CA PHE A 110 8.12 -8.96 -7.65
C PHE A 110 8.57 -10.26 -8.30
N LYS A 111 9.07 -11.23 -7.51
CA LYS A 111 9.44 -12.56 -8.01
C LYS A 111 8.25 -13.52 -8.07
N LEU A 112 7.11 -13.16 -7.49
CA LEU A 112 5.92 -14.01 -7.45
C LEU A 112 4.96 -13.75 -8.62
N GLU A 113 5.16 -12.72 -9.44
CA GLU A 113 4.15 -12.24 -10.40
C GLU A 113 3.64 -13.29 -11.38
N SER A 114 4.54 -14.12 -11.91
CA SER A 114 4.18 -15.22 -12.81
C SER A 114 3.52 -16.40 -12.10
N ALA A 115 3.53 -16.41 -10.76
CA ALA A 115 2.97 -17.44 -9.89
C ALA A 115 1.84 -16.90 -8.98
N ILE A 116 1.23 -15.77 -9.35
CA ILE A 116 0.02 -15.26 -8.70
C ILE A 116 -1.20 -15.95 -9.30
N THR A 117 -1.98 -16.63 -8.45
CA THR A 117 -3.32 -17.10 -8.82
C THR A 117 -4.34 -16.02 -8.46
N VAL A 118 -5.02 -15.48 -9.47
CA VAL A 118 -6.10 -14.50 -9.25
C VAL A 118 -7.41 -15.25 -9.00
N ILE A 119 -8.01 -15.02 -7.84
CA ILE A 119 -9.35 -15.49 -7.53
C ILE A 119 -10.35 -14.39 -7.86
N GLU A 120 -11.28 -14.71 -8.75
CA GLU A 120 -12.36 -13.79 -9.08
C GLU A 120 -13.35 -13.67 -7.91
N ALA A 121 -13.60 -12.43 -7.48
CA ALA A 121 -14.49 -12.17 -6.37
C ALA A 121 -15.96 -12.35 -6.77
N GLU A 122 -16.67 -13.22 -6.05
CA GLU A 122 -18.13 -13.23 -6.02
C GLU A 122 -18.61 -12.10 -5.09
N GLY A 123 -18.63 -10.85 -5.57
CA GLY A 123 -19.10 -9.72 -4.77
C GLY A 123 -18.42 -8.39 -5.07
N ASP A 124 -17.82 -7.79 -4.05
CA ASP A 124 -17.50 -6.36 -3.93
C ASP A 124 -16.49 -5.83 -4.96
N THR A 125 -16.91 -5.67 -6.22
CA THR A 125 -16.15 -5.06 -7.32
C THR A 125 -16.53 -3.58 -7.51
N ARG A 126 -17.10 -2.95 -6.46
CA ARG A 126 -17.66 -1.61 -6.57
C ARG A 126 -16.62 -0.60 -7.05
N SER A 127 -17.05 0.24 -7.98
CA SER A 127 -16.35 1.49 -8.32
C SER A 127 -17.05 2.64 -7.60
N ILE A 128 -16.28 3.64 -7.18
CA ILE A 128 -16.79 4.84 -6.56
C ILE A 128 -17.08 5.87 -7.64
N GLU A 129 -18.33 6.32 -7.73
CA GLU A 129 -18.74 7.32 -8.71
C GLU A 129 -18.00 8.65 -8.53
N PRO A 130 -17.77 9.40 -9.62
CA PRO A 130 -17.27 10.77 -9.56
C PRO A 130 -18.04 11.63 -8.58
N LEU A 131 -17.33 12.46 -7.82
CA LEU A 131 -17.99 13.56 -7.11
C LEU A 131 -18.56 14.55 -8.13
N ALA A 132 -19.71 15.13 -7.81
CA ALA A 132 -20.29 16.20 -8.62
C ALA A 132 -19.28 17.34 -8.74
N GLN A 133 -18.86 17.63 -9.97
CA GLN A 133 -17.92 18.69 -10.27
C GLN A 133 -18.62 20.04 -10.14
N GLN A 134 -17.98 21.02 -9.48
CA GLN A 134 -18.51 22.38 -9.50
C GLN A 134 -18.33 22.98 -10.91
N PRO A 135 -19.27 23.81 -11.39
CA PRO A 135 -19.28 24.31 -12.78
C PRO A 135 -17.97 24.96 -13.23
N ASP A 136 -17.26 25.62 -12.33
CA ASP A 136 -16.05 26.41 -12.63
C ASP A 136 -14.74 25.65 -12.37
N GLU A 137 -14.79 24.40 -11.89
CA GLU A 137 -13.59 23.62 -11.62
C GLU A 137 -13.11 22.86 -12.86
N PRO A 138 -11.79 22.79 -13.14
CA PRO A 138 -11.24 21.90 -14.14
C PRO A 138 -11.69 20.45 -13.95
N ALA A 139 -12.09 19.78 -15.04
CA ALA A 139 -12.51 18.39 -15.00
C ALA A 139 -11.38 17.45 -14.57
N ALA A 140 -11.70 16.51 -13.67
CA ALA A 140 -10.79 15.44 -13.32
C ALA A 140 -10.53 14.54 -14.54
N LYS A 141 -9.26 14.18 -14.75
CA LYS A 141 -8.85 13.19 -15.77
C LYS A 141 -8.82 11.78 -15.19
N SER A 142 -8.43 11.67 -13.93
CA SER A 142 -8.46 10.41 -13.19
C SER A 142 -9.00 10.63 -11.78
N LEU A 143 -9.75 9.64 -11.29
CA LEU A 143 -10.30 9.62 -9.95
C LEU A 143 -9.67 8.51 -9.14
N PHE A 144 -9.52 8.77 -7.84
CA PHE A 144 -8.98 7.83 -6.87
C PHE A 144 -9.92 7.81 -5.67
N ALA A 145 -10.19 6.62 -5.14
CA ALA A 145 -10.95 6.49 -3.91
C ALA A 145 -10.48 5.33 -3.05
N CYS A 146 -10.61 5.53 -1.75
CA CYS A 146 -10.59 4.43 -0.80
C CYS A 146 -11.82 3.53 -1.00
N HIS A 147 -11.77 2.32 -0.45
CA HIS A 147 -12.83 1.33 -0.65
C HIS A 147 -14.23 1.81 -0.22
N CYS A 148 -14.34 2.45 0.95
CA CYS A 148 -15.62 2.96 1.46
C CYS A 148 -16.08 4.28 0.80
N GLY A 149 -15.22 4.94 0.03
CA GLY A 149 -15.52 6.22 -0.62
C GLY A 149 -15.36 7.48 0.25
N ASP A 150 -15.05 7.37 1.54
CA ASP A 150 -14.85 8.52 2.46
C ASP A 150 -13.66 9.41 2.09
N VAL A 151 -12.62 8.82 1.50
CA VAL A 151 -11.40 9.50 1.06
C VAL A 151 -11.29 9.34 -0.44
N ARG A 152 -11.14 10.47 -1.13
CA ARG A 152 -11.04 10.52 -2.60
C ARG A 152 -9.98 11.52 -3.04
N ALA A 153 -9.49 11.35 -4.26
CA ALA A 153 -8.67 12.35 -4.92
C ALA A 153 -9.03 12.44 -6.41
N ALA A 154 -8.78 13.60 -7.00
CA ALA A 154 -8.91 13.85 -8.43
C ALA A 154 -7.57 14.36 -8.96
N LEU A 155 -7.08 13.73 -10.03
CA LEU A 155 -5.94 14.21 -10.81
C LEU A 155 -6.47 15.00 -12.02
N LEU A 156 -5.92 16.19 -12.24
CA LEU A 156 -6.39 17.12 -13.28
C LEU A 156 -5.64 16.98 -14.61
N SER A 157 -4.49 16.32 -14.60
CA SER A 157 -3.71 15.92 -15.78
C SER A 157 -3.95 14.45 -16.13
N PRO A 158 -3.75 14.05 -17.39
CA PRO A 158 -3.64 12.63 -17.76
C PRO A 158 -2.64 11.90 -16.86
N ILE A 159 -2.96 10.67 -16.46
CA ILE A 159 -2.04 9.86 -15.62
C ILE A 159 -0.81 9.42 -16.41
N GLU A 160 -0.94 9.36 -17.73
CA GLU A 160 0.13 9.01 -18.68
C GLU A 160 1.26 10.06 -18.71
N ASP A 161 0.97 11.28 -18.25
CA ASP A 161 1.98 12.34 -18.09
C ASP A 161 2.81 12.16 -16.81
N GLU A 162 2.38 11.29 -15.89
CA GLU A 162 3.05 11.04 -14.62
C GLU A 162 4.02 9.86 -14.71
N GLU A 163 5.07 9.90 -13.90
CA GLU A 163 6.00 8.77 -13.75
C GLU A 163 5.47 7.81 -12.67
N LEU A 164 5.02 6.62 -13.07
CA LEU A 164 4.58 5.57 -12.16
C LEU A 164 5.78 4.83 -11.58
N LYS A 165 5.87 4.77 -10.25
CA LYS A 165 6.97 4.09 -9.53
C LYS A 165 6.45 3.06 -8.55
N GLU A 166 7.07 1.89 -8.53
CA GLU A 166 6.85 0.85 -7.52
C GLU A 166 8.21 0.44 -6.92
N ASP A 167 8.27 0.36 -5.61
CA ASP A 167 9.49 0.06 -4.84
C ASP A 167 9.17 -1.05 -3.82
N ASN A 168 10.15 -1.88 -3.50
CA ASN A 168 10.04 -2.94 -2.49
C ASN A 168 10.56 -2.51 -1.10
N CYS A 169 10.81 -1.22 -0.87
CA CYS A 169 11.11 -0.68 0.46
C CYS A 169 10.17 -1.22 1.56
N SER A 170 10.62 -1.33 2.81
CA SER A 170 9.86 -1.99 3.90
C SER A 170 8.42 -1.48 4.09
N LYS A 171 8.16 -0.20 3.82
CA LYS A 171 6.83 0.41 3.74
C LYS A 171 6.14 0.11 2.41
N CYS A 172 6.82 0.39 1.31
CA CYS A 172 6.33 0.29 -0.05
C CYS A 172 5.78 -1.11 -0.33
N VAL A 173 6.52 -2.15 0.07
CA VAL A 173 6.13 -3.55 -0.11
C VAL A 173 4.83 -3.89 0.62
N ARG A 174 4.68 -3.45 1.88
CA ARG A 174 3.49 -3.69 2.74
C ARG A 174 2.24 -2.99 2.25
N LEU A 175 2.40 -1.83 1.62
CA LEU A 175 1.31 -1.05 1.04
C LEU A 175 1.01 -1.43 -0.40
N ALA A 176 1.89 -2.24 -1.01
CA ALA A 176 1.96 -2.45 -2.45
C ALA A 176 1.98 -1.09 -3.18
N TYR A 177 2.74 -0.11 -2.70
CA TYR A 177 2.59 1.26 -3.20
C TYR A 177 3.04 1.40 -4.65
N ILE A 178 2.14 1.88 -5.52
CA ILE A 178 2.46 2.36 -6.86
C ILE A 178 2.18 3.86 -6.87
N GLY A 179 3.23 4.66 -6.85
CA GLY A 179 3.16 6.11 -6.67
C GLY A 179 3.23 6.87 -7.99
N ILE A 180 2.42 7.92 -8.06
CA ILE A 180 2.62 9.07 -8.97
C ILE A 180 2.86 10.33 -8.14
N TYR A 181 3.50 11.33 -8.73
CA TYR A 181 4.01 12.51 -8.01
C TYR A 181 3.61 13.84 -8.67
N PRO A 182 2.30 14.07 -8.92
CA PRO A 182 1.82 15.31 -9.51
C PRO A 182 2.05 16.50 -8.57
N THR A 183 1.97 17.71 -9.09
CA THR A 183 1.98 18.91 -8.26
C THR A 183 0.67 19.06 -7.47
N LYS A 184 0.70 19.76 -6.33
CA LYS A 184 -0.48 20.10 -5.52
C LYS A 184 -1.58 20.80 -6.32
N ASN A 185 -1.22 21.62 -7.31
CA ASN A 185 -2.19 22.31 -8.17
C ASN A 185 -2.93 21.36 -9.13
N ASN A 186 -2.35 20.19 -9.43
CA ASN A 186 -2.95 19.17 -10.27
C ASN A 186 -3.75 18.12 -9.48
N VAL A 187 -3.92 18.29 -8.17
CA VAL A 187 -4.61 17.31 -7.32
C VAL A 187 -5.62 17.98 -6.40
N ARG A 188 -6.85 17.46 -6.39
CA ARG A 188 -7.84 17.75 -5.36
C ARG A 188 -8.00 16.55 -4.45
N ILE A 189 -8.07 16.77 -3.13
CA ILE A 189 -8.26 15.72 -2.14
C ILE A 189 -9.52 16.01 -1.34
N TYR A 190 -10.32 14.96 -1.14
CA TYR A 190 -11.54 14.98 -0.36
C TYR A 190 -11.40 13.99 0.81
N GLY A 191 -11.91 14.37 1.98
CA GLY A 191 -11.82 13.53 3.18
C GLY A 191 -10.46 13.56 3.88
N ARG A 192 -9.74 14.70 3.87
CA ARG A 192 -8.48 14.86 4.64
C ARG A 192 -8.68 14.67 6.16
N ASP A 193 -9.88 14.94 6.66
CA ASP A 193 -10.30 14.69 8.04
C ASP A 193 -10.63 13.21 8.32
N ARG A 194 -10.80 12.41 7.26
CA ARG A 194 -11.15 10.98 7.29
C ARG A 194 -9.96 10.04 7.23
N VAL A 195 -8.74 10.57 7.30
CA VAL A 195 -7.51 9.76 7.34
C VAL A 195 -6.78 9.86 8.68
N PHE A 196 -6.04 8.80 9.03
CA PHE A 196 -4.92 8.88 9.95
C PHE A 196 -3.61 8.86 9.16
N GLU A 197 -2.54 9.38 9.75
CA GLU A 197 -1.23 9.49 9.09
C GLU A 197 -0.16 8.72 9.85
N TYR A 198 0.71 8.05 9.08
CA TYR A 198 1.87 7.37 9.60
C TYR A 198 3.15 7.94 8.96
N LEU A 199 4.01 8.51 9.81
CA LEU A 199 5.28 9.09 9.41
C LEU A 199 6.38 8.03 9.47
N THR A 200 7.26 8.02 8.46
CA THR A 200 8.38 7.06 8.37
C THR A 200 9.74 7.74 8.34
N GLY A 201 10.78 7.05 8.84
CA GLY A 201 12.17 7.51 8.80
C GLY A 201 12.34 8.90 9.43
N GLY A 202 12.99 9.81 8.71
CA GLY A 202 13.18 11.22 9.12
C GLY A 202 11.89 12.05 9.28
N LYS A 203 10.71 11.43 9.12
CA LYS A 203 9.39 12.07 9.22
C LYS A 203 9.12 13.13 8.14
N PHE A 204 9.82 13.03 7.01
CA PHE A 204 9.68 13.95 5.87
C PHE A 204 8.49 13.62 4.97
N THR A 205 7.94 12.41 5.10
CA THR A 205 6.80 11.93 4.31
C THR A 205 5.83 11.19 5.22
N GLY A 206 4.54 11.49 5.06
CA GLY A 206 3.45 10.83 5.76
C GLY A 206 2.54 10.08 4.81
N SER A 207 2.40 8.76 5.02
CA SER A 207 1.42 7.96 4.29
C SER A 207 0.09 8.02 5.03
N THR A 208 -1.00 8.36 4.33
CA THR A 208 -2.33 8.51 4.93
C THR A 208 -3.20 7.29 4.67
N TYR A 209 -4.06 6.92 5.62
CA TYR A 209 -4.94 5.77 5.48
C TYR A 209 -6.35 6.16 5.89
N CYS A 210 -7.33 5.72 5.12
CA CYS A 210 -8.74 5.89 5.49
C CYS A 210 -9.00 5.30 6.88
N LYS A 211 -9.59 6.08 7.79
CA LYS A 211 -9.96 5.64 9.15
C LYS A 211 -10.93 4.46 9.16
N THR A 212 -11.73 4.32 8.10
CA THR A 212 -12.77 3.29 7.96
C THR A 212 -12.22 1.99 7.37
N CYS A 213 -11.62 2.05 6.17
CA CYS A 213 -11.22 0.85 5.42
C CYS A 213 -9.69 0.63 5.32
N GLY A 214 -8.88 1.55 5.84
CA GLY A 214 -7.42 1.45 5.81
C GLY A 214 -6.76 1.59 4.43
N VAL A 215 -7.51 1.90 3.36
CA VAL A 215 -6.93 2.12 2.03
C VAL A 215 -6.10 3.41 2.00
N HIS A 216 -4.91 3.33 1.40
CA HIS A 216 -4.01 4.45 1.14
C HIS A 216 -4.32 5.11 -0.21
N VAL A 217 -4.74 6.38 -0.20
CA VAL A 217 -5.08 7.14 -1.42
C VAL A 217 -4.00 8.16 -1.79
N PHE A 218 -3.48 8.88 -0.79
CA PHE A 218 -2.50 9.95 -1.01
C PHE A 218 -1.47 10.00 0.13
N SER A 219 -0.32 10.61 -0.13
CA SER A 219 0.70 10.91 0.89
C SER A 219 0.88 12.42 1.08
N ASN A 220 1.38 12.84 2.23
CA ASN A 220 1.83 14.21 2.47
C ASN A 220 3.36 14.26 2.47
N ILE A 221 3.90 15.39 1.99
CA ILE A 221 5.34 15.68 2.00
C ILE A 221 5.56 16.89 2.90
N TYR A 222 6.43 16.70 3.89
CA TYR A 222 6.87 17.70 4.86
C TYR A 222 8.33 18.13 4.62
N GLY A 223 9.14 17.24 4.03
CA GLY A 223 10.56 17.49 3.75
C GLY A 223 11.41 17.62 5.02
N PRO A 224 12.74 17.68 4.88
CA PRO A 224 13.62 18.07 5.99
C PRO A 224 13.46 19.56 6.33
N PRO A 225 13.79 19.98 7.56
CA PRO A 225 13.92 21.40 7.89
C PRO A 225 14.89 22.09 6.92
N ILE A 226 14.55 23.30 6.46
CA ILE A 226 15.40 24.05 5.52
C ILE A 226 16.82 24.27 6.07
N SER A 227 16.97 24.37 7.39
CA SER A 227 18.28 24.54 8.04
C SER A 227 19.27 23.39 7.78
N VAL A 228 18.78 22.20 7.37
CA VAL A 228 19.65 21.08 6.96
C VAL A 228 20.53 21.48 5.78
N PHE A 229 20.09 22.40 4.92
CA PHE A 229 20.83 22.84 3.75
C PHE A 229 21.85 23.95 4.05
N ASP A 230 21.87 24.54 5.26
CA ASP A 230 22.79 25.64 5.60
C ASP A 230 24.25 25.22 5.67
N LYS A 231 24.50 23.93 5.91
CA LYS A 231 25.85 23.36 5.97
C LYS A 231 26.43 23.01 4.59
N LEU A 232 25.65 23.20 3.51
CA LEU A 232 26.07 22.83 2.16
C LEU A 232 26.87 23.97 1.50
N PRO A 233 27.93 23.64 0.72
CA PRO A 233 28.59 24.61 -0.15
C PRO A 233 27.58 25.31 -1.09
N PRO A 234 27.78 26.58 -1.48
CA PRO A 234 26.79 27.37 -2.22
C PRO A 234 26.19 26.68 -3.44
N GLU A 235 27.02 26.10 -4.32
CA GLU A 235 26.57 25.40 -5.53
C GLU A 235 25.74 24.14 -5.21
N ARG A 236 26.15 23.38 -4.19
CA ARG A 236 25.38 22.21 -3.73
C ARG A 236 24.09 22.62 -3.03
N LYS A 237 24.10 23.74 -2.32
CA LYS A 237 22.93 24.30 -1.63
C LYS A 237 21.85 24.72 -2.62
N GLU A 238 22.22 25.42 -3.69
CA GLU A 238 21.27 25.82 -4.74
C GLU A 238 20.59 24.61 -5.39
N ARG A 239 21.38 23.62 -5.82
CA ARG A 239 20.85 22.38 -6.41
C ARG A 239 19.95 21.62 -5.42
N ALA A 240 20.35 21.52 -4.16
CA ALA A 240 19.57 20.83 -3.13
C ALA A 240 18.24 21.54 -2.84
N LEU A 241 18.24 22.88 -2.77
CA LEU A 241 17.03 23.67 -2.57
C LEU A 241 16.09 23.58 -3.78
N ALA A 242 16.59 23.55 -5.01
CA ALA A 242 15.77 23.35 -6.19
C ALA A 242 15.02 22.00 -6.15
N VAL A 243 15.72 20.93 -5.77
CA VAL A 243 15.11 19.60 -5.57
C VAL A 243 14.12 19.62 -4.40
N TYR A 244 14.48 20.25 -3.29
CA TYR A 244 13.59 20.40 -2.13
C TYR A 244 12.27 21.08 -2.52
N HIS A 245 12.33 22.24 -3.18
CA HIS A 245 11.13 22.97 -3.59
C HIS A 245 10.28 22.17 -4.58
N LYS A 246 10.91 21.46 -5.53
CA LYS A 246 10.21 20.54 -6.43
C LYS A 246 9.46 19.47 -5.63
N ASN A 247 10.11 18.82 -4.66
CA ASN A 247 9.49 17.77 -3.86
C ASN A 247 8.37 18.31 -2.95
N MET A 248 8.57 19.47 -2.33
CA MET A 248 7.57 20.11 -1.46
C MET A 248 6.30 20.54 -2.21
N ALA A 249 6.39 20.74 -3.52
CA ALA A 249 5.25 21.06 -4.38
C ALA A 249 4.42 19.83 -4.78
N MET A 250 4.90 18.61 -4.54
CA MET A 250 4.21 17.39 -4.95
C MET A 250 3.05 17.03 -4.01
N GLN A 251 2.06 16.33 -4.57
CA GLN A 251 0.96 15.70 -3.87
C GLN A 251 0.87 14.24 -4.33
N PRO A 252 1.63 13.31 -3.73
CA PRO A 252 1.67 11.93 -4.20
C PRO A 252 0.31 11.23 -4.08
N LEU A 253 -0.03 10.43 -5.08
CA LEU A 253 -1.22 9.58 -5.14
C LEU A 253 -0.83 8.12 -5.32
N ASN A 254 -1.64 7.22 -4.77
CA ASN A 254 -1.48 5.78 -4.92
C ASN A 254 -2.34 5.28 -6.09
N VAL A 255 -1.71 4.79 -7.16
CA VAL A 255 -2.37 4.27 -8.36
C VAL A 255 -3.29 3.10 -8.05
N ARG A 256 -3.05 2.33 -6.98
CA ARG A 256 -3.98 1.26 -6.58
C ARG A 256 -5.36 1.75 -6.18
N ALA A 257 -5.47 3.03 -5.79
CA ALA A 257 -6.75 3.63 -5.46
C ALA A 257 -7.51 4.17 -6.68
N ILE A 258 -6.96 4.09 -7.89
CA ILE A 258 -7.60 4.61 -9.11
C ILE A 258 -8.95 3.93 -9.36
N GLU A 259 -9.92 4.70 -9.85
CA GLU A 259 -11.27 4.27 -10.22
C GLU A 259 -11.41 4.10 -11.74
N GLY A 260 -12.23 3.14 -12.16
CA GLY A 260 -12.58 2.94 -13.58
C GLY A 260 -11.47 2.35 -14.47
N VAL A 261 -10.28 2.09 -13.93
CA VAL A 261 -9.14 1.52 -14.67
C VAL A 261 -8.48 0.41 -13.85
N LYS A 262 -8.11 -0.70 -14.50
CA LYS A 262 -7.36 -1.79 -13.86
C LYS A 262 -5.89 -1.42 -13.77
N VAL A 263 -5.26 -1.60 -12.61
CA VAL A 263 -3.83 -1.27 -12.41
C VAL A 263 -2.93 -1.98 -13.44
N ASP A 264 -3.28 -3.21 -13.83
CA ASP A 264 -2.53 -4.02 -14.80
C ASP A 264 -2.41 -3.35 -16.19
N THR A 265 -3.29 -2.41 -16.55
CA THR A 265 -3.17 -1.66 -17.81
C THR A 265 -1.94 -0.76 -17.83
N PHE A 266 -1.41 -0.41 -16.66
CA PHE A 266 -0.22 0.41 -16.52
C PHE A 266 1.07 -0.40 -16.35
N GLN A 267 1.00 -1.74 -16.36
CA GLN A 267 2.12 -2.60 -15.98
C GLN A 267 3.42 -2.32 -16.76
N SER A 268 3.31 -2.02 -18.05
CA SER A 268 4.46 -1.67 -18.91
C SER A 268 5.05 -0.29 -18.65
N LEU A 269 4.33 0.58 -17.94
CA LEU A 269 4.73 1.95 -17.60
C LEU A 269 5.32 2.07 -16.19
N ILE A 270 5.09 1.09 -15.32
CA ILE A 270 5.58 1.10 -13.94
C ILE A 270 7.09 0.90 -13.92
N LYS A 271 7.82 1.90 -13.43
CA LYS A 271 9.26 1.78 -13.17
C LYS A 271 9.48 1.18 -11.79
N ARG A 272 10.21 0.06 -11.75
CA ARG A 272 10.47 -0.69 -10.51
C ARG A 272 11.87 -0.48 -9.99
N GLU A 273 11.96 -0.36 -8.68
CA GLU A 273 13.19 -0.40 -7.89
C GLU A 273 13.12 -1.61 -6.94
N ASP A 274 14.12 -2.49 -6.99
CA ASP A 274 14.14 -3.78 -6.27
C ASP A 274 15.26 -3.83 -5.23
N GLU A 275 15.60 -2.69 -4.61
CA GLU A 275 16.76 -2.52 -3.71
C GLU A 275 16.38 -2.23 -2.24
N GLY A 276 15.10 -1.95 -1.95
CA GLY A 276 14.65 -1.30 -0.72
C GLY A 276 14.50 -2.15 0.55
N THR A 277 14.74 -3.48 0.52
CA THR A 277 14.63 -4.31 1.73
C THR A 277 15.90 -4.45 2.55
N ASP A 278 17.04 -3.98 2.04
CA ASP A 278 18.28 -3.92 2.80
C ASP A 278 18.17 -2.85 3.89
N GLY A 279 18.28 -3.24 5.17
CA GLY A 279 18.43 -2.30 6.29
C GLY A 279 17.20 -1.99 7.15
N TYR A 280 16.12 -2.77 7.09
CA TYR A 280 15.02 -2.64 8.07
C TYR A 280 15.26 -3.53 9.29
N GLU A 281 15.98 -3.00 10.28
CA GLU A 281 16.08 -3.60 11.61
C GLU A 281 14.94 -3.09 12.48
N LEU A 282 14.20 -4.00 13.13
CA LEU A 282 13.34 -3.65 14.24
C LEU A 282 14.14 -3.85 15.52
N ASP A 283 14.07 -2.88 16.43
CA ASP A 283 14.52 -3.11 17.80
C ASP A 283 13.81 -4.37 18.34
N SER A 284 14.64 -5.25 18.95
CA SER A 284 14.25 -6.58 19.42
C SER A 284 13.04 -6.51 20.35
#